data_AF-A0A1H8YII5-F1
#
_entry.id   AF-A0A1H8YII5-F1
#
_cell.length_a   1.000
_cell.length_b   1.000
_cell.length_c   1.000
_cell.angle_alpha   90.00
_cell.angle_beta   90.00
_cell.angle_gamma   90.00
#
_symmetry.space_group_name_H-M   'P 1'
#
loop_
_entity.id
_entity.type
_entity.pdbx_description
1 polymer ?
#
loop_
_entity_poly.entity_id
_entity_poly.type
_entity_poly.pdbx_seq_one_letter_code
_entity_poly.pdbx_strand_id
1 'polypeptide(L)' 'MTTVFAGTQNGPVVQVRDIDFANHLPLPLIAGPRQLEGRGHAREVAAALTEMARDLGIGLVCK' A
#
# COMPACT_ATOMS: atom_id res chain seq x y z
N MET A 1 6.87 18.46 12.51
CA MET A 1 5.81 18.71 13.50
C MET A 1 4.52 18.19 12.88
N THR A 2 4.18 16.93 13.14
CA THR A 2 2.92 16.33 12.69
C THR A 2 2.36 15.55 13.88
N THR A 3 1.28 16.06 14.45
CA THR A 3 0.52 15.43 15.53
C THR A 3 -0.63 14.65 14.91
N VAL A 4 -0.85 13.39 15.33
CA VAL A 4 -2.12 12.68 15.07
C VAL A 4 -2.51 11.77 16.26
N PHE A 5 -3.61 12.17 16.90
CA PHE A 5 -4.62 11.53 17.78
C PHE A 5 -4.32 10.33 18.69
N ALA A 6 -4.69 10.50 19.97
CA ALA A 6 -4.93 9.44 20.95
C ALA A 6 -6.36 8.89 20.83
N GLY A 7 -6.52 7.56 20.81
CA GLY A 7 -7.84 6.92 20.97
C GLY A 7 -7.88 5.41 20.67
N THR A 8 -8.23 4.62 21.70
CA THR A 8 -8.58 3.17 21.73
C THR A 8 -7.54 2.19 21.17
N GLN A 9 -6.93 1.41 22.09
CA GLN A 9 -6.03 0.27 21.87
C GLN A 9 -5.75 -0.06 20.39
N ASN A 10 -4.64 0.53 19.89
CA ASN A 10 -4.14 0.32 18.54
C ASN A 10 -4.12 -1.17 18.22
N GLY A 11 -4.87 -1.57 17.20
CA GLY A 11 -4.75 -2.92 16.64
C GLY A 11 -3.29 -3.23 16.28
N PRO A 12 -2.90 -4.52 16.27
CA PRO A 12 -1.52 -4.90 16.02
C PRO A 12 -1.02 -4.35 14.68
N VAL A 13 0.23 -3.89 14.67
CA VAL A 13 0.91 -3.45 13.44
C VAL A 13 1.45 -4.69 12.74
N VAL A 14 1.09 -4.85 11.47
CA VAL A 14 1.64 -5.90 10.61
C VAL A 14 2.60 -5.26 9.63
N GLN A 15 3.87 -5.64 9.71
CA GLN A 15 4.91 -5.14 8.80
C GLN A 15 5.07 -6.08 7.61
N VAL A 16 5.01 -5.52 6.41
CA VAL A 16 5.36 -6.21 5.16
C VAL A 16 6.48 -5.42 4.50
N ARG A 17 7.71 -5.94 4.61
CA ARG A 17 8.93 -5.24 4.20
C ARG A 17 9.04 -3.89 4.90
N ASP A 18 8.94 -2.81 4.14
CA ASP A 18 9.05 -1.41 4.55
C ASP A 18 7.69 -0.72 4.76
N ILE A 19 6.59 -1.48 4.73
CA ILE A 19 5.22 -0.96 4.87
C ILE A 19 4.59 -1.51 6.16
N ASP A 20 4.12 -0.60 7.02
CA ASP A 20 3.38 -0.93 8.24
C ASP A 20 1.86 -0.79 8.02
N PHE A 21 1.12 -1.84 8.37
CA PHE A 21 -0.35 -1.89 8.26
C PHE A 21 -0.98 -1.87 9.65
N ALA A 22 -1.82 -0.87 9.91
CA ALA A 22 -2.75 -0.87 11.05
C ALA A 22 -3.87 0.18 10.84
N ASN A 23 -5.00 0.00 11.53
CA ASN A 23 -6.16 0.89 11.41
C ASN A 23 -5.90 2.35 11.83
N HIS A 24 -4.82 2.58 12.58
CA HIS A 24 -4.41 3.88 13.11
C HIS A 24 -3.24 4.50 12.33
N LEU A 25 -2.76 3.83 11.29
CA LEU A 25 -1.68 4.31 10.42
C LEU A 25 -2.27 4.87 9.12
N PRO A 26 -1.49 5.70 8.38
CA PRO A 26 -1.85 6.07 7.02
C PRO A 26 -2.14 4.83 6.16
N LEU A 27 -3.10 4.91 5.25
CA LEU A 27 -3.54 3.78 4.44
C LEU A 27 -2.49 3.36 3.40
N PRO A 28 -1.92 2.14 3.47
CA PRO A 28 -1.22 1.52 2.35
C PRO A 28 -2.21 0.88 1.36
N LEU A 29 -1.82 0.77 0.09
CA LEU A 29 -2.63 0.23 -1.00
C LEU A 29 -2.24 -1.21 -1.33
N ILE A 30 -3.23 -2.10 -1.45
CA ILE A 30 -3.06 -3.44 -2.04
C ILE A 30 -3.81 -3.48 -3.38
N ALA A 31 -3.09 -3.31 -4.48
CA ALA A 31 -3.65 -3.15 -5.82
C ALA A 31 -2.93 -4.00 -6.87
N GLY A 32 -3.57 -4.25 -8.01
CA GLY A 32 -3.09 -5.14 -9.07
C GLY A 32 -4.24 -5.62 -9.95
N PRO A 33 -3.94 -6.27 -11.08
CA PRO A 33 -4.96 -6.79 -11.98
C PRO A 33 -5.77 -7.89 -11.27
N ARG A 34 -7.02 -8.09 -11.68
CA ARG A 34 -7.86 -9.14 -11.06
C ARG A 34 -7.31 -10.54 -11.36
N GLN A 35 -6.76 -10.73 -12.56
CA GLN A 35 -6.13 -11.97 -13.01
C GLN A 35 -4.73 -11.65 -13.55
N LEU A 36 -3.90 -12.66 -13.74
CA LEU A 36 -2.65 -12.51 -14.50
C LEU A 36 -2.91 -12.93 -15.95
N GLU A 37 -3.47 -12.01 -16.74
CA GLU A 37 -3.78 -12.23 -18.17
C GLU A 37 -2.52 -12.42 -19.02
N GLY A 38 -1.36 -12.05 -18.48
CA GLY A 38 -0.06 -12.34 -19.08
C GLY A 38 1.07 -11.58 -18.40
N ARG A 39 2.30 -12.02 -18.67
CA ARG A 39 3.51 -11.41 -18.13
C ARG A 39 3.71 -9.94 -18.52
N GLY A 40 3.22 -9.54 -19.69
CA GLY A 40 3.28 -8.14 -20.15
C GLY A 40 2.31 -7.26 -19.37
N HIS A 41 1.03 -7.61 -19.43
CA HIS A 41 -0.04 -6.92 -18.71
C HIS A 41 0.25 -6.76 -17.20
N ALA A 42 0.73 -7.82 -16.55
CA ALA A 42 1.10 -7.77 -15.13
C ALA A 42 2.19 -6.71 -14.83
N ARG A 43 3.16 -6.53 -15.72
CA ARG A 43 4.22 -5.53 -15.55
C ARG A 43 3.75 -4.11 -15.85
N GLU A 44 2.90 -3.95 -16.87
CA GLU A 44 2.30 -2.66 -17.20
C GLU A 44 1.48 -2.13 -16.02
N VAL A 45 0.64 -2.98 -15.43
CA VAL A 45 -0.18 -2.61 -14.27
C VAL A 45 0.69 -2.34 -13.04
N ALA A 46 1.68 -3.20 -12.76
CA ALA A 46 2.58 -2.99 -11.63
C ALA A 46 3.37 -1.67 -11.75
N ALA A 47 3.86 -1.33 -12.95
CA ALA A 47 4.58 -0.09 -13.20
C ALA A 47 3.68 1.13 -12.97
N ALA A 48 2.49 1.14 -13.58
CA ALA A 48 1.53 2.24 -13.44
C ALA A 48 1.12 2.46 -11.97
N LEU A 49 0.83 1.38 -11.23
CA LEU A 49 0.49 1.48 -9.81
C LEU A 49 1.66 1.97 -8.96
N THR A 50 2.89 1.54 -9.26
CA THR A 50 4.09 1.97 -8.53
C THR A 50 4.36 3.46 -8.72
N GLU A 51 4.22 3.97 -9.95
CA GLU A 51 4.37 5.39 -10.25
C GLU A 51 3.31 6.23 -9.51
N MET A 52 2.03 5.85 -9.60
CA MET A 52 0.96 6.55 -8.89
C MET A 52 1.13 6.52 -7.36
N ALA A 53 1.52 5.37 -6.79
CA ALA A 53 1.73 5.24 -5.36
C ALA A 53 2.90 6.10 -4.87
N ARG A 54 3.99 6.17 -5.66
CA ARG A 54 5.14 7.03 -5.38
C ARG A 54 4.76 8.50 -5.41
N ASP A 55 4.00 8.94 -6.41
CA ASP A 55 3.57 10.34 -6.54
C ASP A 55 2.64 10.76 -5.39
N LEU A 56 1.79 9.84 -4.91
CA LEU A 56 0.91 10.06 -3.77
C LEU A 56 1.59 9.86 -2.40
N GLY A 57 2.81 9.29 -2.37
CA GLY A 57 3.53 8.98 -1.14
C GLY A 57 2.88 7.87 -0.29
N ILE A 58 2.19 6.93 -0.91
CA ILE A 58 1.54 5.80 -0.23
C ILE A 58 2.30 4.49 -0.48
N GLY A 59 2.32 3.60 0.53
CA GLY A 59 2.87 2.26 0.37
C GLY A 59 2.02 1.42 -0.59
N LEU A 60 2.66 0.57 -1.41
CA LEU A 60 1.98 -0.32 -2.35
C LEU A 60 2.44 -1.77 -2.19
N VAL A 61 1.48 -2.69 -2.09
CA VAL A 61 1.68 -4.13 -2.33
C VAL A 61 0.98 -4.48 -3.65
N CYS A 62 1.76 -4.91 -4.63
CA CYS A 62 1.22 -5.38 -5.90
C CYS A 62 0.70 -6.81 -5.74
N LYS A 63 -0.58 -7.03 -6.02
CA LYS A 63 -1.26 -8.34 -5.96
C LYS A 63 -1.42 -8.99 -7.33
#